data_AF-A0A4S2CYW5-F1
#
_entry.id   AF-A0A4S2CYW5-F1
#
_cell.length_a   1.000
_cell.length_b   1.000
_cell.length_c   1.000
_cell.angle_alpha   90.00
_cell.angle_beta   90.00
_cell.angle_gamma   90.00
#
_symmetry.space_group_name_H-M   'P 1'
#
loop_
_entity.id
_entity.type
_entity.pdbx_description
1 polymer ?
#
loop_
_entity_poly.entity_id
_entity_poly.type
_entity_poly.pdbx_seq_one_letter_code
_entity_poly.pdbx_strand_id
1 'polypeptide(L)'
;MLQLSAEQYAALCLPDAGGFAAPLAAETRRDFPAETAGRSEADLQLEVGTSYRYAVSALRITHLPVLVRWVKADVAWARGLRDQAITAVWFNETGTPNATAADLLALLAAAPLAD
;
A
#
# COMPACT_ATOMS: atom_id res chain seq x y z
N MET A 1 33.02 3.53 0.15
CA MET A 1 31.84 4.25 -0.34
C MET A 1 30.67 3.28 -0.32
N LEU A 2 29.59 3.55 0.40
CA LEU A 2 28.41 2.65 0.37
C LEU A 2 27.77 2.74 -1.02
N GLN A 3 27.66 1.62 -1.73
CA GLN A 3 26.89 1.55 -2.98
C GLN A 3 25.48 1.04 -2.65
N LEU A 4 24.47 1.79 -3.08
CA LEU A 4 23.07 1.41 -2.94
C LEU A 4 22.66 0.58 -4.16
N SER A 5 21.87 -0.48 -3.93
CA SER A 5 21.16 -1.14 -5.02
C SER A 5 20.12 -0.20 -5.64
N ALA A 6 19.69 -0.49 -6.87
CA ALA A 6 18.63 0.28 -7.53
C ALA A 6 17.34 0.34 -6.68
N GLU A 7 17.00 -0.75 -5.99
CA GLU A 7 15.87 -0.78 -5.07
C GLU A 7 16.07 0.11 -3.83
N GLN A 8 17.26 0.08 -3.22
CA GLN A 8 17.56 0.90 -2.07
C GLN A 8 17.49 2.39 -2.44
N TYR A 9 18.00 2.75 -3.62
CA TYR A 9 17.88 4.10 -4.15
C TYR A 9 16.41 4.47 -4.38
N ALA A 10 15.63 3.61 -5.04
CA ALA A 10 14.21 3.86 -5.30
C ALA A 10 13.40 4.06 -4.01
N ALA A 11 13.67 3.29 -2.97
CA ALA A 11 13.03 3.44 -1.67
C ALA A 11 13.35 4.79 -1.00
N LEU A 12 14.57 5.32 -1.17
CA LEU A 12 14.97 6.63 -0.66
C LEU A 12 14.35 7.80 -1.43
N CYS A 13 13.93 7.57 -2.68
CA CYS A 13 13.25 8.57 -3.50
C CYS A 13 11.74 8.68 -3.18
N LEU A 14 11.20 7.79 -2.34
CA LEU A 14 9.81 7.85 -1.94
C LEU A 14 9.56 9.03 -0.98
N PRO A 15 8.34 9.60 -0.98
CA PRO A 15 7.92 10.54 0.05
C PRO A 15 8.07 9.94 1.46
N ASP A 16 8.44 10.77 2.43
CA ASP A 16 8.41 10.36 3.83
C ASP A 16 6.99 9.97 4.26
N ALA A 17 6.87 8.85 4.97
CA ALA A 17 5.58 8.30 5.37
C ALA A 17 4.81 9.25 6.30
N GLY A 18 5.50 9.98 7.18
CA GLY A 18 4.88 10.93 8.11
C GLY A 18 4.30 12.13 7.38
N GLY A 19 5.04 12.71 6.43
CA GLY A 19 4.56 13.81 5.58
C GLY A 19 3.49 13.39 4.57
N PHE A 20 3.51 12.14 4.12
CA PHE A 20 2.62 11.64 3.06
C PHE A 20 1.31 11.04 3.57
N ALA A 21 1.24 10.63 4.84
CA ALA A 21 0.06 9.98 5.40
C ALA A 21 -1.19 10.88 5.40
N ALA A 22 -1.06 12.15 5.80
CA ALA A 22 -2.19 13.09 5.82
C ALA A 22 -2.81 13.35 4.44
N PRO A 23 -2.05 13.75 3.39
CA PRO A 23 -2.64 13.94 2.07
C PRO A 23 -3.22 12.65 1.49
N LEU A 24 -2.56 11.50 1.70
CA LEU A 24 -3.06 10.22 1.21
C LEU A 24 -4.32 9.74 1.95
N ALA A 25 -4.48 10.03 3.25
CA ALA A 25 -5.70 9.76 4.00
C ALA A 25 -6.88 10.60 3.49
N ALA A 26 -6.67 11.89 3.25
CA ALA A 26 -7.67 12.77 2.65
C ALA A 26 -8.09 12.27 1.25
N GLU A 27 -7.11 11.86 0.44
CA GLU A 27 -7.35 11.28 -0.88
C GLU A 27 -8.15 9.97 -0.79
N THR A 28 -7.79 9.09 0.15
CA THR A 28 -8.48 7.81 0.39
C THR A 28 -9.93 8.04 0.79
N ARG A 29 -10.20 8.98 1.70
CA ARG A 29 -11.57 9.31 2.11
C ARG A 29 -12.40 9.89 0.97
N ARG A 30 -11.79 10.73 0.13
CA ARG A 30 -12.47 11.30 -1.05
C ARG A 30 -12.85 10.22 -2.05
N ASP A 31 -11.96 9.26 -2.29
CA ASP A 31 -12.17 8.22 -3.30
C ASP A 31 -13.05 7.06 -2.78
N PHE A 32 -13.05 6.80 -1.47
CA PHE A 32 -13.78 5.71 -0.79
C PHE A 32 -14.56 6.21 0.45
N PRO A 33 -15.56 7.10 0.27
CA PRO A 33 -16.24 7.74 1.39
C PRO A 33 -17.08 6.76 2.22
N ALA A 34 -17.65 5.72 1.61
CA ALA A 34 -18.49 4.75 2.32
C ALA A 34 -17.64 3.86 3.25
N GLU A 35 -16.51 3.37 2.72
CA GLU A 35 -15.56 2.51 3.41
C GLU A 35 -14.81 3.25 4.52
N THR A 36 -14.74 4.58 4.44
CA THR A 36 -14.05 5.42 5.42
C THR A 36 -14.98 6.19 6.36
N ALA A 37 -16.30 6.09 6.20
CA ALA A 37 -17.30 6.89 6.93
C ALA A 37 -17.21 6.77 8.46
N GLY A 38 -16.90 5.57 8.98
CA GLY A 38 -16.83 5.31 10.41
C GLY A 38 -15.51 5.67 11.09
N ARG A 39 -14.53 6.22 10.35
CA ARG A 39 -13.18 6.44 10.84
C ARG A 39 -12.89 7.91 11.07
N SER A 40 -12.32 8.22 12.24
CA SER A 40 -11.78 9.54 12.50
C SER A 40 -10.65 9.87 11.53
N GLU A 41 -10.36 11.16 11.38
CA GLU A 41 -9.21 11.61 10.57
C GLU A 41 -7.90 11.01 11.10
N ALA A 42 -7.71 11.01 12.42
CA ALA A 42 -6.49 10.51 13.05
C ALA A 42 -6.31 9.00 12.85
N ASP A 43 -7.38 8.21 12.97
CA ASP A 43 -7.31 6.76 12.75
C ASP A 43 -6.99 6.44 11.28
N LEU A 44 -7.61 7.17 10.35
CA LEU A 44 -7.35 6.95 8.92
C LEU A 44 -5.90 7.29 8.56
N GLN A 45 -5.36 8.40 9.08
CA GLN A 45 -3.95 8.76 8.89
C GLN A 45 -3.00 7.72 9.48
N LEU A 46 -3.32 7.19 10.66
CA LEU A 46 -2.52 6.14 11.29
C LEU A 46 -2.55 4.83 10.48
N GLU A 47 -3.71 4.40 10.00
CA GLU A 47 -3.86 3.21 9.16
C GLU A 47 -3.11 3.36 7.83
N VAL A 48 -3.25 4.52 7.15
CA VAL A 48 -2.53 4.87 5.92
C VAL A 48 -1.02 4.85 6.15
N GLY A 49 -0.53 5.53 7.19
CA GLY A 49 0.91 5.55 7.50
C GLY A 49 1.47 4.17 7.82
N THR A 50 0.69 3.33 8.50
CA THR A 50 1.08 1.94 8.80
C THR A 50 1.11 1.09 7.54
N SER A 51 0.11 1.23 6.67
CA SER A 51 0.03 0.51 5.38
C SER A 51 1.19 0.90 4.46
N TYR A 52 1.44 2.21 4.34
CA TYR A 52 2.54 2.74 3.55
C TYR A 52 3.89 2.21 4.02
N ARG A 53 4.18 2.30 5.33
CA ARG A 53 5.45 1.79 5.88
C ARG A 53 5.62 0.30 5.59
N TYR A 54 4.57 -0.50 5.79
CA TYR A 54 4.61 -1.94 5.50
C TYR A 54 4.85 -2.22 4.02
N ALA A 55 4.13 -1.55 3.12
CA ALA A 55 4.28 -1.73 1.67
C ALA A 55 5.70 -1.39 1.18
N VAL A 56 6.34 -0.37 1.76
CA VAL A 56 7.72 0.00 1.43
C VAL A 56 8.74 -0.96 2.06
N SER A 57 8.60 -1.28 3.35
CA SER A 57 9.64 -2.01 4.09
C SER A 57 9.56 -3.52 3.89
N ALA A 58 8.35 -4.10 3.99
CA ALA A 58 8.12 -5.54 3.91
C ALA A 58 7.89 -5.98 2.47
N LEU A 59 7.05 -5.26 1.72
CA LEU A 59 6.70 -5.64 0.35
C LEU A 59 7.61 -5.03 -0.71
N ARG A 60 8.52 -4.12 -0.34
CA ARG A 60 9.51 -3.50 -1.26
C ARG A 60 8.87 -2.79 -2.46
N ILE A 61 7.64 -2.31 -2.31
CA ILE A 61 6.94 -1.52 -3.33
C ILE A 61 7.54 -0.13 -3.36
N THR A 62 8.12 0.25 -4.50
CA THR A 62 8.86 1.50 -4.70
C THR A 62 8.32 2.35 -5.85
N HIS A 63 7.45 1.80 -6.68
CA HIS A 63 6.76 2.55 -7.71
C HIS A 63 5.58 3.30 -7.11
N LEU A 64 5.72 4.61 -6.95
CA LEU A 64 4.77 5.45 -6.20
C LEU A 64 3.29 5.29 -6.61
N PRO A 65 2.92 5.24 -7.90
CA PRO A 65 1.53 5.00 -8.29
C PRO A 65 0.97 3.67 -7.79
N VAL A 66 1.77 2.61 -7.79
CA VAL A 66 1.38 1.29 -7.29
C VAL A 66 1.28 1.31 -5.76
N LEU A 67 2.23 1.96 -5.09
CA LEU A 67 2.22 2.14 -3.64
C LEU A 67 0.96 2.88 -3.15
N VAL A 68 0.60 3.99 -3.79
CA VAL A 68 -0.63 4.75 -3.48
C VAL A 68 -1.86 3.87 -3.65
N ARG A 69 -1.94 3.12 -4.76
CA ARG A 69 -3.07 2.25 -5.05
C ARG A 69 -3.18 1.09 -4.06
N TRP A 70 -2.04 0.52 -3.66
CA TRP A 70 -1.95 -0.50 -2.63
C TRP A 70 -2.47 0.00 -1.27
N VAL A 71 -1.98 1.16 -0.81
CA VAL A 71 -2.38 1.73 0.48
C VAL A 71 -3.87 2.03 0.50
N LYS A 72 -4.42 2.61 -0.58
CA LYS A 72 -5.86 2.84 -0.69
C LYS A 72 -6.66 1.54 -0.63
N ALA A 73 -6.19 0.47 -1.27
CA ALA A 73 -6.85 -0.84 -1.19
C ALA A 73 -6.83 -1.41 0.23
N ASP A 74 -5.64 -1.52 0.83
CA ASP A 74 -5.42 -2.06 2.17
C ASP A 74 -6.18 -1.30 3.27
N VAL A 75 -6.41 -0.01 3.07
CA VAL A 75 -7.12 0.86 4.02
C VAL A 75 -8.61 0.94 3.72
N ALA A 76 -9.05 0.93 2.47
CA ALA A 76 -10.46 1.13 2.12
C ALA A 76 -11.19 -0.17 1.78
N TRP A 77 -11.07 -0.65 0.55
CA TRP A 77 -11.98 -1.65 -0.03
C TRP A 77 -11.46 -3.10 0.06
N ALA A 78 -10.18 -3.31 0.31
CA ALA A 78 -9.56 -4.60 0.61
C ALA A 78 -8.90 -4.53 1.98
N ARG A 79 -9.69 -4.19 3.01
CA ARG A 79 -9.15 -3.85 4.33
C ARG A 79 -8.30 -4.98 4.91
N GLY A 80 -7.08 -4.66 5.33
CA GLY A 80 -6.15 -5.65 5.89
C GLY A 80 -5.51 -6.55 4.84
N LEU A 81 -5.49 -6.14 3.57
CA LEU A 81 -4.77 -6.79 2.47
C LEU A 81 -3.35 -7.21 2.87
N ARG A 82 -2.64 -6.38 3.62
CA ARG A 82 -1.28 -6.68 4.13
C ARG A 82 -1.21 -7.91 5.03
N ASP A 83 -2.29 -8.26 5.70
CA ASP A 83 -2.36 -9.36 6.67
C ASP A 83 -2.89 -10.65 6.02
N GLN A 84 -3.29 -10.60 4.75
CA GLN A 84 -3.82 -11.76 4.04
C GLN A 84 -2.70 -12.73 3.61
N ALA A 85 -2.98 -14.03 3.71
CA ALA A 85 -2.04 -15.07 3.31
C ALA A 85 -1.64 -14.98 1.83
N ILE A 86 -2.56 -14.58 0.95
CA ILE A 86 -2.27 -14.41 -0.49
C ILE A 86 -1.17 -13.38 -0.74
N THR A 87 -1.17 -12.29 0.02
CA THR A 87 -0.11 -11.26 -0.04
C THR A 87 1.24 -11.87 0.33
N ALA A 88 1.32 -12.61 1.44
CA ALA A 88 2.57 -13.25 1.85
C ALA A 88 3.08 -14.25 0.80
N VAL A 89 2.21 -15.09 0.25
CA VAL A 89 2.59 -16.08 -0.78
C VAL A 89 3.18 -15.40 -2.01
N TRP A 90 2.50 -14.38 -2.55
CA TRP A 90 2.95 -13.71 -3.78
C TRP A 90 4.25 -12.94 -3.58
N PHE A 91 4.44 -12.31 -2.42
CA PHE A 91 5.62 -11.50 -2.15
C PHE A 91 6.83 -12.31 -1.66
N ASN A 92 6.66 -13.54 -1.16
CA ASN A 92 7.78 -14.40 -0.78
C ASN A 92 8.57 -14.92 -2.00
N GLU A 93 7.94 -15.04 -3.15
CA GLU A 93 8.54 -15.63 -4.36
C GLU A 93 8.89 -14.59 -5.43
N THR A 94 8.56 -13.31 -5.21
CA THR A 94 8.70 -12.27 -6.24
C THR A 94 10.09 -11.63 -6.27
N GLY A 95 10.67 -11.55 -7.46
CA GLY A 95 11.79 -10.65 -7.77
C GLY A 95 11.34 -9.30 -8.34
N THR A 96 10.03 -9.08 -8.48
CA THR A 96 9.43 -7.89 -9.13
C THR A 96 8.26 -7.34 -8.30
N PRO A 97 8.52 -6.76 -7.12
CA PRO A 97 7.46 -6.46 -6.15
C PRO A 97 6.42 -5.47 -6.66
N ASN A 98 6.83 -4.48 -7.46
CA ASN A 98 5.90 -3.50 -8.04
C ASN A 98 4.91 -4.13 -9.03
N ALA A 99 5.35 -5.09 -9.85
CA ALA A 99 4.47 -5.79 -10.79
C ALA A 99 3.53 -6.72 -10.03
N THR A 100 4.07 -7.49 -9.08
CA THR A 100 3.29 -8.37 -8.20
C THR A 100 2.18 -7.63 -7.46
N ALA A 101 2.46 -6.44 -6.91
CA ALA A 101 1.43 -5.63 -6.27
C ALA A 101 0.36 -5.16 -7.25
N ALA A 102 0.76 -4.72 -8.45
CA ALA A 102 -0.19 -4.27 -9.47
C ALA A 102 -1.10 -5.42 -9.94
N ASP A 103 -0.54 -6.61 -10.15
CA ASP A 103 -1.28 -7.80 -10.56
C ASP A 103 -2.23 -8.29 -9.48
N LEU A 104 -1.79 -8.33 -8.21
CA LEU A 104 -2.64 -8.70 -7.09
C LEU A 104 -3.80 -7.70 -6.92
N LEU A 105 -3.54 -6.40 -7.02
CA LEU A 105 -4.59 -5.38 -6.99
C LEU A 105 -5.57 -5.51 -8.16
N ALA A 106 -5.08 -5.83 -9.36
CA ALA A 106 -5.92 -6.06 -10.52
C ALA A 106 -6.82 -7.29 -10.35
N LEU A 107 -6.27 -8.38 -9.79
CA LEU A 107 -6.99 -9.60 -9.48
C LEU A 107 -8.11 -9.36 -8.45
N LEU A 108 -7.80 -8.67 -7.35
CA LEU A 108 -8.78 -8.34 -6.31
C LEU A 108 -9.86 -7.39 -6.81
N ALA A 109 -9.52 -6.47 -7.72
CA ALA A 109 -10.51 -5.58 -8.33
C ALA A 109 -11.43 -6.32 -9.33
N ALA A 110 -10.95 -7.40 -9.95
CA ALA A 110 -11.72 -8.20 -10.91
C ALA A 110 -12.62 -9.25 -10.22
N ALA A 111 -12.21 -9.73 -9.05
CA ALA A 111 -12.98 -10.64 -8.21
C ALA A 111 -12.84 -10.17 -6.75
N PRO A 112 -13.78 -9.35 -6.25
CA PRO A 112 -13.79 -9.02 -4.83
C PRO A 112 -13.87 -10.35 -4.07
N LEU A 113 -12.93 -10.56 -3.13
CA LEU A 113 -12.90 -11.75 -2.29
C LEU A 113 -14.29 -11.92 -1.69
N ALA A 114 -15.00 -12.95 -2.15
CA ALA A 114 -16.27 -13.32 -1.54
C ALA A 114 -15.96 -13.88 -0.15
N ASP A 115 -16.63 -13.31 0.86
CA ASP A 115 -16.66 -13.84 2.22
C ASP A 115 -17.19 -15.29 2.26
#